data_AF-A0A9E1F807-F1
#
_entry.id   AF-A0A9E1F807-F1
#
_cell.length_a   1.000
_cell.length_b   1.000
_cell.length_c   1.000
_cell.angle_alpha   90.00
_cell.angle_beta   90.00
_cell.angle_gamma   90.00
#
_symmetry.space_group_name_H-M   'P 1'
#
loop_
_entity.id
_entity.type
_entity.pdbx_description
1 polymer ?
#
loop_
_entity_poly.entity_id
_entity_poly.type
_entity_poly.pdbx_seq_one_letter_code
_entity_poly.pdbx_strand_id
1 'polypeptide(L)'
;MWKRLMSVLLIVLLCCPIFAVRAEEITADGRVNRALLVGCDRFLTQTDTTPSSRNNVLRMADALSGGTLNMQTIVTREDGLPSSAALVALIRETFADADADDVSYFYISTHGLWNTAVNGLMTLLLSDGESEEGITAYELRRVFDTIPGKKVLLLDACHSGAMIGKGVEKSFENLFAGDNYYVVCSSGGEEESWYWSGEVGGERLAGAGYFSGALADALSRTGSFGADENRDGAITLTELRRRLLQSHGASTVRTYPEDSDFALFSYDLSAVSSRRRETSIEGITFSGDTLSADAPVIDFSFNVVRTAQVAYQLVYRRQGIWDFDQSTLIYDNNGDFGSYAIAGRTLSPGLKERSITLNTADAQSSGYVLLQILVIEKGLPSVVWSKVLCVPPTTSDPELRVHVQDTFCPESGEELTFVVYHGVPCELTVTIEDEAGQTVRRLSSRQASRPEQLSAPGSTFCWNGTDSQGKLVNAGLYRVRVKAYVGTERYEVESGWISLTEMVG
;
A
#
# COMPACT_ATOMS: atom_id res chain seq x y z
N MET A 1 67.31 23.40 16.81
CA MET A 1 66.29 22.86 15.88
C MET A 1 65.23 22.15 16.73
N TRP A 2 64.10 22.84 16.93
CA TRP A 2 62.89 22.47 17.67
C TRP A 2 62.40 21.06 17.29
N LYS A 3 62.04 20.10 18.17
CA LYS A 3 60.98 20.01 19.20
C LYS A 3 59.70 20.82 18.93
N ARG A 4 58.63 20.15 18.48
CA ARG A 4 57.27 20.09 19.08
C ARG A 4 56.16 19.81 18.05
N LEU A 5 55.08 19.20 18.56
CA LEU A 5 53.71 19.11 18.02
C LEU A 5 53.53 18.11 16.84
N MET A 6 52.53 17.23 16.80
CA MET A 6 51.24 17.18 17.48
C MET A 6 50.69 15.75 17.45
N SER A 7 50.31 15.24 18.63
CA SER A 7 49.26 14.24 18.78
C SER A 7 47.92 14.94 18.54
N VAL A 8 47.15 14.52 17.53
CA VAL A 8 45.70 14.73 17.39
C VAL A 8 45.17 13.51 16.64
N LEU A 9 44.63 12.54 17.39
CA LEU A 9 43.19 12.25 17.42
C LEU A 9 42.68 11.66 16.09
N LEU A 10 42.94 10.37 15.88
CA LEU A 10 42.24 9.57 14.87
C LEU A 10 40.98 9.01 15.53
N ILE A 11 39.93 9.84 15.64
CA ILE A 11 38.57 9.33 15.86
C ILE A 11 38.12 8.87 14.47
N VAL A 12 38.20 7.56 14.23
CA VAL A 12 37.50 6.91 13.13
C VAL A 12 36.02 6.90 13.53
N LEU A 13 35.30 7.93 13.10
CA LEU A 13 33.85 7.87 12.99
C LEU A 13 33.54 6.75 11.98
N LEU A 14 32.92 5.69 12.46
CA LEU A 14 32.15 4.74 11.66
C LEU A 14 31.00 5.50 11.00
N CYS A 15 31.29 6.23 9.94
CA CYS A 15 30.27 6.86 9.10
C CYS A 15 29.66 5.75 8.23
N CYS A 16 28.49 5.26 8.63
CA CYS A 16 27.53 4.69 7.68
C CYS A 16 27.38 5.68 6.50
N PRO A 17 27.41 5.23 5.24
CA PRO A 17 27.30 6.14 4.12
C PRO A 17 25.89 6.72 4.05
N ILE A 18 25.74 8.00 4.39
CA ILE A 18 24.57 8.80 4.03
C ILE A 18 24.81 9.28 2.61
N PHE A 19 23.99 8.83 1.65
CA PHE A 19 24.00 9.38 0.30
C PHE A 19 22.97 10.50 0.23
N ALA A 20 23.43 11.73 0.00
CA ALA A 20 22.58 12.88 -0.30
C ALA A 20 22.88 13.34 -1.74
N VAL A 21 21.89 13.25 -2.63
CA VAL A 21 21.95 13.86 -3.96
C VAL A 21 21.18 15.18 -3.88
N ARG A 22 21.85 16.31 -4.19
CA ARG A 22 21.21 17.63 -4.31
C ARG A 22 21.05 18.00 -5.78
N ALA A 23 19.81 18.28 -6.20
CA ALA A 23 19.50 18.84 -7.51
C ALA A 23 18.85 20.23 -7.33
N GLU A 24 19.20 21.16 -8.21
CA GLU A 24 18.75 22.56 -8.17
C GLU A 24 17.70 22.79 -9.27
N GLU A 25 16.52 22.17 -9.15
CA GLU A 25 15.38 22.50 -10.01
C GLU A 25 14.10 22.60 -9.20
N ILE A 26 13.41 23.73 -9.37
CA ILE A 26 12.10 24.03 -8.76
C ILE A 26 11.04 23.36 -9.63
N THR A 27 10.03 22.72 -9.03
CA THR A 27 8.90 22.17 -9.79
C THR A 27 8.14 23.28 -10.53
N ALA A 28 7.32 22.94 -11.53
CA ALA A 28 6.61 23.95 -12.33
C ALA A 28 5.66 24.86 -11.50
N ASP A 29 5.27 24.43 -10.30
CA ASP A 29 4.43 25.15 -9.34
C ASP A 29 5.23 25.88 -8.24
N GLY A 30 6.57 25.83 -8.22
CA GLY A 30 7.38 26.51 -7.22
C GLY A 30 7.72 25.69 -5.96
N ARG A 31 7.13 24.51 -5.82
CA ARG A 31 7.24 23.60 -4.67
C ARG A 31 8.62 22.92 -4.59
N VAL A 32 9.17 22.77 -3.39
CA VAL A 32 10.37 21.94 -3.18
C VAL A 32 9.99 20.63 -2.48
N ASN A 33 10.44 19.52 -3.05
CA ASN A 33 10.22 18.19 -2.51
C ASN A 33 11.49 17.63 -1.89
N ARG A 34 11.38 17.04 -0.70
CA ARG A 34 12.49 16.37 0.00
C ARG A 34 12.02 15.02 0.51
N ALA A 35 12.88 14.02 0.48
CA ALA A 35 12.54 12.67 0.91
C ALA A 35 13.54 12.10 1.91
N LEU A 36 13.02 11.43 2.95
CA LEU A 36 13.76 10.57 3.86
C LEU A 36 13.23 9.14 3.73
N LEU A 37 14.10 8.20 3.34
CA LEU A 37 13.76 6.80 3.13
C LEU A 37 14.54 5.92 4.12
N VAL A 38 13.83 5.19 4.98
CA VAL A 38 14.43 4.36 6.04
C VAL A 38 14.06 2.90 5.85
N GLY A 39 15.03 2.00 5.92
CA GLY A 39 14.83 0.55 5.91
C GLY A 39 15.50 -0.05 7.14
N CYS A 40 14.78 -0.88 7.89
CA CYS A 40 15.33 -1.66 8.99
C CYS A 40 15.27 -3.14 8.61
N ASP A 41 16.42 -3.81 8.57
CA ASP A 41 16.55 -5.17 8.03
C ASP A 41 17.03 -6.21 9.04
N ARG A 42 17.58 -5.73 10.16
CA ARG A 42 18.19 -6.53 11.23
C ARG A 42 17.51 -6.21 12.54
N PHE A 43 17.16 -7.22 13.31
CA PHE A 43 16.36 -7.08 14.54
C PHE A 43 16.89 -7.98 15.66
N LEU A 44 16.71 -7.54 16.90
CA LEU A 44 17.00 -8.29 18.12
C LEU A 44 15.80 -9.14 18.57
N THR A 45 14.59 -8.57 18.48
CA THR A 45 13.37 -9.20 18.99
C THR A 45 12.48 -9.79 17.90
N GLN A 46 12.68 -9.39 16.65
CA GLN A 46 11.94 -9.87 15.49
C GLN A 46 12.85 -10.63 14.52
N THR A 47 12.25 -11.34 13.56
CA THR A 47 13.01 -11.97 12.48
C THR A 47 13.60 -10.93 11.55
N ASP A 48 14.87 -11.09 11.17
CA ASP A 48 15.51 -10.27 10.15
C ASP A 48 14.71 -10.31 8.84
N THR A 49 14.54 -9.13 8.23
CA THR A 49 13.92 -8.98 6.90
C THR A 49 14.96 -8.90 5.79
N THR A 50 16.26 -8.92 6.13
CA THR A 50 17.36 -8.81 5.18
C THR A 50 17.20 -9.75 3.97
N PRO A 51 17.37 -9.26 2.72
CA PRO A 51 17.72 -7.90 2.30
C PRO A 51 16.50 -7.01 1.90
N SER A 52 15.29 -7.34 2.38
CA SER A 52 14.03 -6.79 1.87
C SER A 52 13.89 -5.29 2.08
N SER A 53 14.04 -4.80 3.32
CA SER A 53 13.82 -3.38 3.64
C SER A 53 14.85 -2.48 2.95
N ARG A 54 16.11 -2.92 2.88
CA ARG A 54 17.15 -2.25 2.10
C ARG A 54 16.79 -2.18 0.62
N ASN A 55 16.38 -3.30 0.02
CA ASN A 55 15.98 -3.34 -1.38
C ASN A 55 14.76 -2.45 -1.66
N ASN A 56 13.82 -2.38 -0.71
CA ASN A 56 12.67 -1.49 -0.82
C ASN A 56 13.08 -0.02 -0.83
N VAL A 57 13.98 0.41 0.07
CA VAL A 57 14.53 1.77 0.10
C VAL A 57 15.18 2.14 -1.23
N LEU A 58 16.01 1.25 -1.78
CA LEU A 58 16.67 1.49 -3.07
C LEU A 58 15.66 1.62 -4.21
N ARG A 59 14.63 0.77 -4.24
CA ARG A 59 13.57 0.81 -5.25
C ARG A 59 12.71 2.08 -5.13
N MET A 60 12.40 2.50 -3.92
CA MET A 60 11.68 3.75 -3.67
C MET A 60 12.53 4.97 -4.03
N ALA A 61 13.84 4.95 -3.73
CA ALA A 61 14.75 6.02 -4.15
C ALA A 61 14.76 6.16 -5.68
N ASP A 62 14.85 5.05 -6.41
CA ASP A 62 14.78 5.04 -7.87
C ASP A 62 13.43 5.58 -8.40
N ALA A 63 12.31 5.12 -7.83
CA ALA A 63 10.98 5.59 -8.19
C ALA A 63 10.82 7.11 -7.97
N LEU A 64 11.30 7.62 -6.84
CA LEU A 64 11.22 9.05 -6.48
C LEU A 64 12.25 9.93 -7.21
N SER A 65 13.29 9.33 -7.78
CA SER A 65 14.28 10.05 -8.59
C SER A 65 13.77 10.34 -10.02
N GLY A 66 12.64 9.77 -10.42
CA GLY A 66 12.08 9.93 -11.76
C GLY A 66 11.09 11.11 -11.89
N GLY A 67 11.33 12.02 -12.84
CA GLY A 67 10.35 13.02 -13.30
C GLY A 67 10.42 14.40 -12.64
N THR A 68 9.45 15.28 -12.94
CA THR A 68 9.31 16.66 -12.44
C THR A 68 9.08 16.81 -10.94
N LEU A 69 8.97 15.72 -10.17
CA LEU A 69 8.99 15.79 -8.71
C LEU A 69 10.18 16.61 -8.20
N ASN A 70 11.30 16.60 -8.93
CA ASN A 70 12.51 17.33 -8.61
C ASN A 70 12.78 17.27 -7.11
N MET A 71 12.92 16.05 -6.60
CA MET A 71 13.36 15.85 -5.23
C MET A 71 14.68 16.60 -5.06
N GLN A 72 14.64 17.74 -4.37
CA GLN A 72 15.82 18.54 -4.12
C GLN A 72 16.82 17.72 -3.30
N THR A 73 16.32 16.84 -2.44
CA THR A 73 17.14 15.93 -1.66
C THR A 73 16.39 14.62 -1.42
N ILE A 74 17.08 13.50 -1.67
CA ILE A 74 16.68 12.18 -1.19
C ILE A 74 17.77 11.70 -0.24
N VAL A 75 17.40 11.47 1.02
CA VAL A 75 18.26 10.89 2.05
C VAL A 75 17.82 9.45 2.27
N THR A 76 18.75 8.50 2.13
CA THR A 76 18.50 7.08 2.39
C THR A 76 19.21 6.59 3.64
N ARG A 77 18.56 5.70 4.38
CA ARG A 77 19.12 4.96 5.51
C ARG A 77 18.74 3.49 5.39
N GLU A 78 19.66 2.68 4.87
CA GLU A 78 19.43 1.26 4.55
C GLU A 78 19.72 0.29 5.69
N ASP A 79 20.60 0.66 6.62
CA ASP A 79 21.06 -0.19 7.73
C ASP A 79 20.26 0.04 9.03
N GLY A 80 19.08 0.64 8.90
CA GLY A 80 18.21 0.95 10.02
C GLY A 80 18.73 2.05 10.96
N LEU A 81 18.04 2.21 12.10
CA LEU A 81 18.27 3.28 13.07
C LEU A 81 18.23 2.74 14.50
N PRO A 82 19.14 3.19 15.38
CA PRO A 82 19.26 2.64 16.74
C PRO A 82 18.18 3.10 17.71
N SER A 83 17.49 4.22 17.41
CA SER A 83 16.59 4.86 18.38
C SER A 83 15.62 5.84 17.71
N SER A 84 14.56 6.16 18.44
CA SER A 84 13.61 7.24 18.11
C SER A 84 14.34 8.58 18.03
N ALA A 85 15.28 8.86 18.94
CA ALA A 85 16.07 10.09 18.94
C ALA A 85 16.93 10.23 17.67
N ALA A 86 17.53 9.13 17.18
CA ALA A 86 18.28 9.13 15.93
C ALA A 86 17.37 9.43 14.73
N LEU A 87 16.16 8.85 14.70
CA LEU A 87 15.16 9.16 13.67
C LEU A 87 14.73 10.64 13.73
N VAL A 88 14.44 11.17 14.92
CA VAL A 88 14.07 12.59 15.10
C VAL A 88 15.16 13.52 14.59
N ALA A 89 16.42 13.24 14.90
CA ALA A 89 17.55 14.02 14.42
C ALA A 89 17.62 13.99 12.88
N LEU A 90 17.47 12.80 12.29
CA LEU A 90 17.52 12.63 10.84
C LEU A 90 16.35 13.31 10.11
N ILE A 91 15.13 13.27 10.67
CA ILE A 91 13.97 14.01 10.14
C ILE A 91 14.26 15.52 10.15
N ARG A 92 14.73 16.05 11.28
CA ARG A 92 15.04 17.48 11.42
C ARG A 92 16.15 17.93 10.48
N GLU A 93 17.18 17.11 10.29
CA GLU A 93 18.29 17.40 9.38
C GLU A 93 17.81 17.37 7.92
N THR A 94 17.06 16.33 7.53
CA THR A 94 16.61 16.15 6.14
C THR A 94 15.66 17.27 5.69
N PHE A 95 14.81 17.76 6.59
CA PHE A 95 13.79 18.77 6.28
C PHE A 95 14.08 20.13 6.90
N ALA A 96 15.34 20.42 7.28
CA ALA A 96 15.72 21.64 7.99
C ALA A 96 15.35 22.93 7.25
N ASP A 97 15.41 22.90 5.91
CA ASP A 97 15.18 24.04 5.03
C ASP A 97 13.75 24.06 4.44
N ALA A 98 12.82 23.25 4.97
CA ALA A 98 11.44 23.20 4.48
C ALA A 98 10.61 24.42 4.91
N ASP A 99 9.81 24.96 3.99
CA ASP A 99 8.85 26.03 4.25
C ASP A 99 7.38 25.60 4.06
N ALA A 100 6.45 26.55 4.12
CA ALA A 100 5.02 26.28 4.08
C ALA A 100 4.50 25.78 2.73
N ASP A 101 5.21 26.05 1.63
CA ASP A 101 4.83 25.65 0.27
C ASP A 101 5.48 24.30 -0.13
N ASP A 102 6.41 23.81 0.70
CA ASP A 102 7.15 22.58 0.47
C ASP A 102 6.39 21.31 0.88
N VAL A 103 6.90 20.17 0.39
CA VAL A 103 6.39 18.85 0.78
C VAL A 103 7.51 17.91 1.19
N SER A 104 7.34 17.35 2.39
CA SER A 104 8.28 16.41 3.00
C SER A 104 7.76 14.98 2.90
N TYR A 105 8.52 14.11 2.26
CA TYR A 105 8.21 12.70 2.09
C TYR A 105 8.99 11.85 3.08
N PHE A 106 8.29 11.01 3.82
CA PHE A 106 8.91 10.03 4.70
C PHE A 106 8.44 8.64 4.32
N TYR A 107 9.38 7.77 4.02
CA TYR A 107 9.13 6.36 3.76
C TYR A 107 9.89 5.52 4.77
N ILE A 108 9.23 4.49 5.28
CA ILE A 108 9.86 3.52 6.18
C ILE A 108 9.39 2.10 5.88
N SER A 109 10.36 1.18 5.75
CA SER A 109 10.17 -0.27 5.66
C SER A 109 10.71 -0.93 6.92
N THR A 110 9.83 -1.50 7.74
CA THR A 110 10.23 -2.17 9.00
C THR A 110 9.11 -3.07 9.55
N HIS A 111 9.37 -3.75 10.67
CA HIS A 111 8.34 -4.41 11.46
C HIS A 111 7.39 -3.41 12.12
N GLY A 112 6.12 -3.74 12.11
CA GLY A 112 5.09 -3.02 12.83
C GLY A 112 4.56 -3.89 13.96
N LEU A 113 4.59 -3.35 15.17
CA LEU A 113 4.09 -4.04 16.36
C LEU A 113 2.84 -3.32 16.84
N TRP A 114 1.75 -4.06 17.04
CA TRP A 114 0.51 -3.48 17.51
C TRP A 114 0.09 -4.09 18.84
N ASN A 115 -0.06 -3.23 19.84
CA ASN A 115 -0.57 -3.62 21.14
C ASN A 115 -2.08 -3.40 21.20
N THR A 116 -2.84 -4.46 20.92
CA THR A 116 -4.31 -4.42 20.91
C THR A 116 -4.94 -4.13 22.27
N ALA A 117 -4.19 -4.26 23.38
CA ALA A 117 -4.67 -3.91 24.72
C ALA A 117 -4.71 -2.38 24.95
N VAL A 118 -4.01 -1.61 24.13
CA VAL A 118 -3.99 -0.15 24.17
C VAL A 118 -4.40 0.38 22.81
N ASN A 119 -5.64 0.88 22.70
CA ASN A 119 -6.19 1.40 21.45
C ASN A 119 -5.20 2.37 20.77
N GLY A 120 -4.95 2.15 19.48
CA GLY A 120 -4.07 2.99 18.67
C GLY A 120 -2.57 2.91 18.98
N LEU A 121 -2.13 2.04 19.91
CA LEU A 121 -0.70 1.88 20.18
C LEU A 121 -0.06 0.90 19.19
N MET A 122 0.14 1.39 17.97
CA MET A 122 0.99 0.77 16.97
C MET A 122 2.37 1.46 16.98
N THR A 123 3.43 0.67 16.88
CA THR A 123 4.81 1.15 16.78
C THR A 123 5.51 0.61 15.54
N LEU A 124 6.22 1.48 14.84
CA LEU A 124 7.23 1.07 13.86
C LEU A 124 8.51 0.74 14.63
N LEU A 125 9.05 -0.46 14.43
CA LEU A 125 10.25 -0.89 15.13
C LEU A 125 11.48 -0.31 14.43
N LEU A 126 12.21 0.57 15.10
CA LEU A 126 13.53 1.01 14.64
C LEU A 126 14.56 0.02 15.14
N SER A 127 15.45 -0.41 14.26
CA SER A 127 16.55 -1.30 14.63
C SER A 127 17.74 -1.13 13.72
N ASP A 128 18.95 -1.19 14.26
CA ASP A 128 20.21 -1.32 13.51
C ASP A 128 20.87 -2.72 13.68
N GLY A 129 20.17 -3.64 14.33
CA GLY A 129 20.66 -4.98 14.66
C GLY A 129 21.53 -5.04 15.92
N GLU A 130 21.77 -3.91 16.60
CA GLU A 130 22.43 -3.83 17.91
C GLU A 130 21.54 -3.21 18.98
N SER A 131 20.58 -2.38 18.57
CA SER A 131 19.60 -1.70 19.42
C SER A 131 18.23 -1.64 18.73
N GLU A 132 17.17 -1.59 19.54
CA GLU A 132 15.79 -1.53 19.06
C GLU A 132 14.96 -0.54 19.88
N GLU A 133 14.12 0.23 19.19
CA GLU A 133 13.14 1.12 19.82
C GLU A 133 11.90 1.27 18.94
N GLY A 134 10.70 1.21 19.54
CA GLY A 134 9.45 1.46 18.82
C GLY A 134 9.15 2.96 18.73
N ILE A 135 8.66 3.43 17.58
CA ILE A 135 8.13 4.80 17.43
C ILE A 135 6.63 4.78 17.12
N THR A 136 5.86 5.56 17.87
CA THR A 136 4.39 5.66 17.76
C THR A 136 3.92 6.73 16.78
N ALA A 137 2.64 6.68 16.38
CA ALA A 137 1.98 7.76 15.63
C ALA A 137 2.12 9.13 16.32
N TYR A 138 1.94 9.18 17.64
CA TYR A 138 2.05 10.40 18.44
C TYR A 138 3.46 11.02 18.35
N GLU A 139 4.50 10.20 18.44
CA GLU A 139 5.89 10.68 18.35
C GLU A 139 6.24 11.15 16.95
N LEU A 140 5.82 10.42 15.91
CA LEU A 140 5.96 10.86 14.53
C LEU A 140 5.24 12.19 14.29
N ARG A 141 3.97 12.29 14.69
CA ARG A 141 3.16 13.51 14.58
C ARG A 141 3.87 14.69 15.23
N ARG A 142 4.31 14.53 16.49
CA ARG A 142 5.01 15.56 17.26
C ARG A 142 6.27 16.08 16.57
N VAL A 143 7.03 15.21 15.89
CA VAL A 143 8.24 15.62 15.16
C VAL A 143 7.87 16.32 13.86
N PHE A 144 6.98 15.73 13.07
CA PHE A 144 6.58 16.27 11.78
C PHE A 144 5.80 17.58 11.87
N ASP A 145 5.07 17.84 12.95
CA ASP A 145 4.43 19.14 13.20
C ASP A 145 5.45 20.28 13.31
N THR A 146 6.71 19.97 13.63
CA THR A 146 7.79 20.98 13.65
C THR A 146 8.38 21.27 12.27
N ILE A 147 7.98 20.50 11.24
CA ILE A 147 8.39 20.70 9.86
C ILE A 147 7.27 21.47 9.13
N PRO A 148 7.55 22.64 8.55
CA PRO A 148 6.57 23.37 7.74
C PRO A 148 6.06 22.59 6.51
N GLY A 149 4.95 23.07 5.94
CA GLY A 149 4.40 22.51 4.71
C GLY A 149 3.65 21.18 4.89
N LYS A 150 3.43 20.47 3.79
CA LYS A 150 2.68 19.21 3.75
C LYS A 150 3.60 18.00 3.96
N LYS A 151 3.05 16.93 4.51
CA LYS A 151 3.78 15.70 4.83
C LYS A 151 3.14 14.52 4.11
N VAL A 152 3.95 13.76 3.39
CA VAL A 152 3.57 12.50 2.78
C VAL A 152 4.27 11.37 3.53
N LEU A 153 3.53 10.55 4.27
CA LEU A 153 4.06 9.44 5.06
C LEU A 153 3.70 8.10 4.38
N LEU A 154 4.70 7.33 4.00
CA LEU A 154 4.57 6.03 3.34
C LEU A 154 5.07 4.96 4.31
N LEU A 155 4.15 4.25 4.95
CA LEU A 155 4.43 3.34 6.06
C LEU A 155 4.33 1.88 5.59
N ASP A 156 5.47 1.24 5.32
CA ASP A 156 5.53 -0.18 4.96
C ASP A 156 5.87 -1.03 6.19
N ALA A 157 4.84 -1.45 6.90
CA ALA A 157 4.93 -2.30 8.09
C ALA A 157 3.63 -3.06 8.33
N CYS A 158 3.71 -4.21 9.01
CA CYS A 158 2.52 -4.91 9.54
C CYS A 158 1.70 -3.96 10.41
N HIS A 159 0.37 -4.10 10.40
CA HIS A 159 -0.54 -3.27 11.19
C HIS A 159 -0.45 -1.76 10.92
N SER A 160 0.18 -1.32 9.83
CA SER A 160 0.44 0.10 9.56
C SER A 160 -0.84 0.95 9.49
N GLY A 161 -1.97 0.38 9.06
CA GLY A 161 -3.28 1.04 9.09
C GLY A 161 -3.71 1.50 10.49
N ALA A 162 -3.22 0.84 11.55
CA ALA A 162 -3.49 1.26 12.93
C ALA A 162 -2.80 2.60 13.28
N MET A 163 -1.79 3.06 12.54
CA MET A 163 -1.23 4.42 12.73
C MET A 163 -2.25 5.53 12.39
N ILE A 164 -3.26 5.21 11.59
CA ILE A 164 -4.31 6.15 11.14
C ILE A 164 -5.72 5.67 11.52
N GLY A 165 -5.84 4.70 12.43
CA GLY A 165 -7.15 4.19 12.88
C GLY A 165 -7.95 3.42 11.81
N LYS A 166 -7.30 2.87 10.79
CA LYS A 166 -7.97 2.17 9.67
C LYS A 166 -7.62 0.69 9.58
N GLY A 167 -8.58 -0.11 9.10
CA GLY A 167 -8.44 -1.56 9.02
C GLY A 167 -8.40 -2.23 10.39
N VAL A 168 -9.13 -1.68 11.36
CA VAL A 168 -9.29 -2.19 12.73
C VAL A 168 -10.78 -2.33 13.03
N GLU A 169 -11.14 -3.25 13.92
CA GLU A 169 -12.53 -3.46 14.31
C GLU A 169 -13.07 -2.29 15.15
N LYS A 170 -12.26 -1.81 16.10
CA LYS A 170 -12.59 -0.68 16.96
C LYS A 170 -11.88 0.56 16.46
N SER A 171 -12.64 1.48 15.86
CA SER A 171 -12.13 2.78 15.46
C SER A 171 -11.55 3.55 16.66
N PHE A 172 -10.52 4.33 16.40
CA PHE A 172 -9.92 5.27 17.33
C PHE A 172 -9.38 6.47 16.55
N GLU A 173 -9.05 7.52 17.28
CA GLU A 173 -8.61 8.80 16.71
C GLU A 173 -7.42 8.64 15.76
N ASN A 174 -7.54 9.25 14.58
CA ASN A 174 -6.42 9.39 13.66
C ASN A 174 -5.60 10.64 14.02
N LEU A 175 -4.44 10.43 14.63
CA LEU A 175 -3.53 11.51 15.04
C LEU A 175 -2.95 12.31 13.87
N PHE A 176 -3.10 11.85 12.63
CA PHE A 176 -2.70 12.58 11.43
C PHE A 176 -3.85 13.37 10.81
N ALA A 177 -5.02 13.44 11.46
CA ALA A 177 -6.13 14.23 10.96
C ALA A 177 -5.77 15.71 10.75
N GLY A 178 -6.23 16.28 9.63
CA GLY A 178 -6.03 17.66 9.20
C GLY A 178 -5.43 17.80 7.80
N ASP A 179 -5.30 19.04 7.34
CA ASP A 179 -5.01 19.35 5.93
C ASP A 179 -3.56 19.12 5.47
N ASN A 180 -2.65 18.87 6.42
CA ASN A 180 -1.21 18.85 6.15
C ASN A 180 -0.62 17.43 6.03
N TYR A 181 -1.41 16.38 6.22
CA TYR A 181 -0.92 15.01 6.25
C TYR A 181 -1.58 14.13 5.19
N TYR A 182 -0.74 13.40 4.47
CA TYR A 182 -1.14 12.40 3.49
C TYR A 182 -0.40 11.11 3.84
N VAL A 183 -1.11 10.11 4.34
CA VAL A 183 -0.53 8.87 4.84
C VAL A 183 -0.95 7.72 3.94
N VAL A 184 -0.03 6.83 3.59
CA VAL A 184 -0.28 5.58 2.87
C VAL A 184 0.34 4.44 3.67
N CYS A 185 -0.48 3.50 4.09
CA CYS A 185 -0.11 2.35 4.90
C CYS A 185 -0.18 1.08 4.06
N SER A 186 0.80 0.19 4.21
CA SER A 186 0.88 -1.05 3.44
C SER A 186 -0.17 -2.10 3.80
N SER A 187 -0.80 -2.00 4.99
CA SER A 187 -1.81 -2.96 5.46
C SER A 187 -2.91 -2.30 6.28
N GLY A 188 -4.01 -3.03 6.52
CA GLY A 188 -4.96 -2.71 7.59
C GLY A 188 -4.32 -2.84 8.98
N GLY A 189 -4.90 -2.19 9.99
CA GLY A 189 -4.39 -2.28 11.37
C GLY A 189 -4.44 -3.68 11.98
N GLU A 190 -5.41 -4.52 11.60
CA GLU A 190 -5.51 -5.94 12.00
C GLU A 190 -4.82 -6.88 11.01
N GLU A 191 -4.05 -6.35 10.06
CA GLU A 191 -3.55 -7.10 8.91
C GLU A 191 -2.01 -7.05 8.85
N GLU A 192 -1.41 -8.21 8.59
CA GLU A 192 0.03 -8.31 8.34
C GLU A 192 0.42 -7.73 6.97
N SER A 193 1.66 -7.26 6.83
CA SER A 193 2.29 -6.93 5.55
C SER A 193 3.29 -8.03 5.17
N TRP A 194 3.48 -8.25 3.87
CA TRP A 194 4.23 -9.40 3.36
C TRP A 194 5.41 -8.98 2.49
N TYR A 195 6.47 -9.79 2.53
CA TYR A 195 7.62 -9.70 1.64
C TYR A 195 7.95 -11.08 1.09
N TRP A 196 8.77 -11.11 0.04
CA TRP A 196 9.35 -12.34 -0.48
C TRP A 196 10.87 -12.24 -0.41
N SER A 197 11.54 -13.39 -0.30
CA SER A 197 12.98 -13.50 -0.39
C SER A 197 13.35 -14.69 -1.28
N GLY A 198 14.32 -14.49 -2.17
CA GLY A 198 14.88 -15.52 -3.04
C GLY A 198 16.40 -15.61 -2.88
N GLU A 199 16.92 -16.81 -3.05
CA GLU A 199 18.36 -17.05 -3.10
C GLU A 199 18.86 -16.96 -4.55
N VAL A 200 19.95 -16.24 -4.76
CA VAL A 200 20.63 -16.13 -6.05
C VAL A 200 22.06 -16.63 -5.86
N GLY A 201 22.40 -17.76 -6.48
CA GLY A 201 23.75 -18.32 -6.39
C GLY A 201 24.17 -18.80 -4.99
N GLY A 202 23.21 -19.07 -4.09
CA GLY A 202 23.46 -19.49 -2.70
C GLY A 202 23.56 -18.36 -1.67
N GLU A 203 23.38 -17.10 -2.10
CA GLU A 203 23.26 -15.94 -1.22
C GLU A 203 21.83 -15.36 -1.29
N ARG A 204 21.26 -14.94 -0.14
CA ARG A 204 19.97 -14.23 -0.08
C ARG A 204 20.12 -12.80 -0.63
N LEU A 205 20.17 -12.67 -1.94
CA LEU A 205 20.38 -11.41 -2.65
C LEU A 205 19.09 -10.84 -3.26
N ALA A 206 18.03 -11.64 -3.39
CA ALA A 206 16.74 -11.19 -3.92
C ALA A 206 15.70 -11.13 -2.80
N GLY A 207 14.89 -10.09 -2.77
CA GLY A 207 13.77 -9.97 -1.85
C GLY A 207 13.28 -8.55 -1.72
N ALA A 208 11.96 -8.37 -1.61
CA ALA A 208 11.31 -7.07 -1.48
C ALA A 208 9.92 -7.23 -0.86
N GLY A 209 9.41 -6.15 -0.27
CA GLY A 209 8.02 -6.04 0.16
C GLY A 209 7.08 -6.04 -1.04
N TYR A 210 5.96 -6.77 -0.96
CA TYR A 210 4.94 -6.75 -2.02
C TYR A 210 4.36 -5.35 -2.20
N PHE A 211 4.09 -4.65 -1.10
CA PHE A 211 3.61 -3.27 -1.11
C PHE A 211 4.62 -2.33 -1.75
N SER A 212 5.86 -2.31 -1.26
CA SER A 212 6.91 -1.45 -1.80
C SER A 212 7.16 -1.69 -3.30
N GLY A 213 7.07 -2.94 -3.74
CA GLY A 213 7.14 -3.26 -5.17
C GLY A 213 5.99 -2.68 -5.98
N ALA A 214 4.75 -2.86 -5.51
CA ALA A 214 3.56 -2.31 -6.16
C ALA A 214 3.55 -0.77 -6.14
N LEU A 215 3.99 -0.15 -5.06
CA LEU A 215 4.12 1.30 -4.90
C LEU A 215 5.17 1.86 -5.85
N ALA A 216 6.37 1.28 -5.89
CA ALA A 216 7.39 1.73 -6.82
C ALA A 216 6.93 1.60 -8.29
N ASP A 217 6.30 0.49 -8.66
CA ASP A 217 5.77 0.32 -10.02
C ASP A 217 4.62 1.30 -10.33
N ALA A 218 3.77 1.60 -9.36
CA ALA A 218 2.70 2.57 -9.52
C ALA A 218 3.23 3.99 -9.83
N LEU A 219 4.38 4.35 -9.24
CA LEU A 219 4.96 5.69 -9.29
C LEU A 219 6.06 5.89 -10.32
N SER A 220 6.67 4.81 -10.82
CA SER A 220 7.90 4.91 -11.61
C SER A 220 7.68 4.79 -13.11
N ARG A 221 8.72 5.18 -13.85
CA ARG A 221 8.83 4.92 -15.28
C ARG A 221 8.85 3.43 -15.63
N THR A 222 9.35 2.56 -14.73
CA THR A 222 9.37 1.11 -14.97
C THR A 222 7.99 0.48 -14.91
N GLY A 223 7.06 1.04 -14.14
CA GLY A 223 5.64 0.65 -14.18
C GLY A 223 4.76 1.59 -15.02
N SER A 224 5.39 2.38 -15.91
CA SER A 224 4.71 3.31 -16.82
C SER A 224 3.80 4.32 -16.12
N PHE A 225 4.13 4.72 -14.88
CA PHE A 225 3.31 5.61 -14.04
C PHE A 225 1.87 5.11 -13.90
N GLY A 226 1.69 3.79 -13.68
CA GLY A 226 0.39 3.15 -13.75
C GLY A 226 -0.66 3.64 -12.74
N ALA A 227 -0.27 4.45 -11.74
CA ALA A 227 -1.24 5.16 -10.89
C ALA A 227 -1.84 6.41 -11.54
N ASP A 228 -1.16 7.06 -12.49
CA ASP A 228 -1.73 8.22 -13.21
C ASP A 228 -2.78 7.73 -14.21
N GLU A 229 -4.03 7.65 -13.73
CA GLU A 229 -5.14 7.07 -14.50
C GLU A 229 -5.58 7.97 -15.64
N ASN A 230 -5.53 9.29 -15.43
CA ASN A 230 -5.98 10.28 -16.41
C ASN A 230 -4.84 10.74 -17.36
N ARG A 231 -3.59 10.38 -17.06
CA ARG A 231 -2.35 10.69 -17.79
C ARG A 231 -2.05 12.18 -17.89
N ASP A 232 -2.38 12.94 -16.85
CA ASP A 232 -2.12 14.38 -16.78
C ASP A 232 -0.72 14.72 -16.23
N GLY A 233 0.06 13.72 -15.84
CA GLY A 233 1.41 13.90 -15.30
C GLY A 233 1.42 14.12 -13.79
N ALA A 234 0.28 14.04 -13.11
CA ALA A 234 0.14 14.05 -11.67
C ALA A 234 -0.52 12.75 -11.20
N ILE A 235 -0.10 12.28 -10.02
CA ILE A 235 -0.67 11.13 -9.33
C ILE A 235 -1.24 11.66 -8.02
N THR A 236 -2.56 11.67 -7.92
CA THR A 236 -3.28 12.03 -6.71
C THR A 236 -3.26 10.90 -5.68
N LEU A 237 -3.60 11.20 -4.42
CA LEU A 237 -3.76 10.17 -3.39
C LEU A 237 -4.88 9.18 -3.75
N THR A 238 -6.00 9.69 -4.29
CA THR A 238 -7.12 8.85 -4.72
C THR A 238 -6.73 7.88 -5.83
N GLU A 239 -5.97 8.35 -6.83
CA GLU A 239 -5.45 7.52 -7.91
C GLU A 239 -4.47 6.46 -7.39
N LEU A 240 -3.50 6.86 -6.56
CA LEU A 240 -2.54 5.94 -5.98
C LEU A 240 -3.24 4.85 -5.15
N ARG A 241 -4.20 5.24 -4.31
CA ARG A 241 -4.99 4.29 -3.50
C ARG A 241 -5.74 3.30 -4.40
N ARG A 242 -6.44 3.79 -5.42
CA ARG A 242 -7.19 2.94 -6.36
C ARG A 242 -6.27 1.96 -7.07
N ARG A 243 -5.13 2.44 -7.55
CA ARG A 243 -4.09 1.63 -8.18
C ARG A 243 -3.59 0.52 -7.26
N LEU A 244 -3.20 0.87 -6.04
CA LEU A 244 -2.65 -0.10 -5.08
C LEU A 244 -3.69 -1.14 -4.66
N LEU A 245 -4.96 -0.76 -4.45
CA LEU A 245 -6.03 -1.73 -4.17
C LEU A 245 -6.22 -2.72 -5.32
N GLN A 246 -5.91 -2.34 -6.56
CA GLN A 246 -6.00 -3.24 -7.72
C GLN A 246 -4.76 -4.12 -7.90
N SER A 247 -3.56 -3.61 -7.63
CA SER A 247 -2.29 -4.26 -7.97
C SER A 247 -1.47 -4.79 -6.80
N HIS A 248 -1.89 -4.52 -5.55
CA HIS A 248 -1.32 -5.09 -4.32
C HIS A 248 -2.39 -5.92 -3.60
N GLY A 249 -2.21 -7.24 -3.53
CA GLY A 249 -3.19 -8.14 -2.96
C GLY A 249 -2.76 -8.87 -1.69
N ALA A 250 -1.48 -8.78 -1.31
CA ALA A 250 -0.99 -9.48 -0.11
C ALA A 250 -1.56 -8.89 1.19
N SER A 251 -1.95 -7.61 1.17
CA SER A 251 -2.66 -6.92 2.24
C SER A 251 -3.53 -5.80 1.64
N THR A 252 -4.21 -5.05 2.49
CA THR A 252 -5.17 -4.01 2.10
C THR A 252 -4.62 -2.63 2.47
N VAL A 253 -4.24 -1.86 1.45
CA VAL A 253 -3.72 -0.50 1.63
C VAL A 253 -4.76 0.39 2.31
N ARG A 254 -4.29 1.21 3.25
CA ARG A 254 -5.08 2.27 3.89
C ARG A 254 -4.43 3.62 3.63
N THR A 255 -5.24 4.66 3.51
CA THR A 255 -4.74 6.01 3.33
C THR A 255 -5.41 6.99 4.28
N TYR A 256 -4.75 8.10 4.56
CA TYR A 256 -5.40 9.30 5.09
C TYR A 256 -4.99 10.51 4.27
N PRO A 257 -5.92 11.40 3.88
CA PRO A 257 -7.36 11.14 3.85
C PRO A 257 -7.71 9.91 2.97
N GLU A 258 -8.93 9.41 3.08
CA GLU A 258 -9.44 8.30 2.27
C GLU A 258 -9.41 8.65 0.78
N ASP A 259 -9.78 9.90 0.45
CA ASP A 259 -9.74 10.43 -0.90
C ASP A 259 -9.17 11.86 -0.87
N SER A 260 -8.30 12.19 -1.84
CA SER A 260 -7.80 13.54 -2.05
C SER A 260 -7.23 13.72 -3.46
N ASP A 261 -7.60 14.84 -4.08
CA ASP A 261 -7.05 15.31 -5.35
C ASP A 261 -5.67 15.98 -5.20
N PHE A 262 -5.08 15.96 -4.00
CA PHE A 262 -3.73 16.43 -3.81
C PHE A 262 -2.74 15.59 -4.63
N ALA A 263 -2.00 16.25 -5.52
CA ALA A 263 -0.94 15.65 -6.32
C ALA A 263 0.24 15.24 -5.41
N LEU A 264 0.27 13.95 -5.08
CA LEU A 264 1.36 13.35 -4.30
C LEU A 264 2.64 13.27 -5.10
N PHE A 265 2.53 12.94 -6.39
CA PHE A 265 3.67 12.74 -7.27
C PHE A 265 3.38 13.37 -8.62
N SER A 266 4.39 13.94 -9.27
CA SER A 266 4.28 14.51 -10.61
C SER A 266 5.49 14.12 -11.44
N TYR A 267 5.29 13.94 -12.74
CA TYR A 267 6.37 13.58 -13.66
C TYR A 267 6.27 14.34 -14.99
N ASP A 268 7.40 14.45 -15.68
CA ASP A 268 7.44 15.14 -16.98
C ASP A 268 6.87 14.23 -18.05
N LEU A 269 5.63 14.52 -18.48
CA LEU A 269 4.97 13.84 -19.60
C LEU A 269 5.85 13.81 -20.86
N SER A 270 6.60 14.89 -21.11
CA SER A 270 7.43 15.02 -22.32
C SER A 270 8.63 14.08 -22.27
N ALA A 271 9.26 13.89 -21.11
CA ALA A 271 10.34 12.93 -20.90
C ALA A 271 9.90 11.48 -21.14
N VAL A 272 8.65 11.14 -20.79
CA VAL A 272 8.08 9.79 -20.94
C VAL A 272 7.67 9.46 -22.39
N SER A 273 7.36 10.48 -23.20
CA SER A 273 6.94 10.31 -24.60
C SER A 273 8.04 9.74 -25.53
N SER A 274 9.30 9.69 -25.08
CA SER A 274 10.46 9.32 -25.88
C SER A 274 10.79 7.81 -25.88
N ARG A 275 9.96 7.02 -26.57
CA ARG A 275 10.23 5.69 -27.22
C ARG A 275 10.94 4.54 -26.48
N ARG A 276 11.39 4.63 -25.23
CA ARG A 276 11.96 3.47 -24.51
C ARG A 276 11.16 3.14 -23.25
N ARG A 277 10.07 2.38 -23.43
CA ARG A 277 9.35 1.75 -22.32
C ARG A 277 10.29 0.75 -21.65
N GLU A 278 10.50 0.92 -20.35
CA GLU A 278 11.35 0.04 -19.55
C GLU A 278 10.61 -1.14 -18.96
N THR A 279 9.29 -1.08 -18.94
CA THR A 279 8.45 -2.20 -18.52
C THR A 279 8.52 -3.37 -19.52
N SER A 280 8.40 -4.59 -19.01
CA SER A 280 8.29 -5.78 -19.85
C SER A 280 6.85 -6.15 -20.15
N ILE A 281 5.92 -5.88 -19.23
CA ILE A 281 4.47 -6.02 -19.46
C ILE A 281 3.70 -4.84 -18.87
N GLU A 282 2.61 -4.45 -19.52
CA GLU A 282 1.76 -3.34 -19.08
C GLU A 282 0.28 -3.54 -19.45
N GLY A 283 -0.58 -2.64 -19.02
CA GLY A 283 -2.00 -2.65 -19.40
C GLY A 283 -2.71 -3.93 -18.95
N ILE A 284 -2.36 -4.43 -17.77
CA ILE A 284 -2.96 -5.63 -17.18
C ILE A 284 -4.40 -5.31 -16.79
N THR A 285 -5.34 -6.10 -17.29
CA THR A 285 -6.77 -5.96 -17.03
C THR A 285 -7.39 -7.32 -16.77
N PHE A 286 -8.32 -7.37 -15.82
CA PHE A 286 -9.05 -8.59 -15.44
C PHE A 286 -10.52 -8.44 -15.82
N SER A 287 -11.19 -9.53 -16.20
CA SER A 287 -12.63 -9.53 -16.47
C SER A 287 -13.48 -9.25 -15.22
N GLY A 288 -12.92 -9.52 -14.04
CA GLY A 288 -13.50 -9.23 -12.74
C GLY A 288 -12.58 -9.70 -11.61
N ASP A 289 -13.06 -9.63 -10.38
CA ASP A 289 -12.39 -10.17 -9.19
C ASP A 289 -13.26 -11.08 -8.34
N THR A 290 -14.54 -11.23 -8.68
CA THR A 290 -15.42 -12.26 -8.14
C THR A 290 -15.52 -13.42 -9.12
N LEU A 291 -15.21 -14.64 -8.67
CA LEU A 291 -15.33 -15.87 -9.45
C LEU A 291 -16.47 -16.74 -8.94
N SER A 292 -17.07 -17.51 -9.84
CA SER A 292 -18.08 -18.52 -9.48
C SER A 292 -17.41 -19.73 -8.81
N ALA A 293 -17.98 -20.23 -7.72
CA ALA A 293 -17.53 -21.47 -7.07
C ALA A 293 -17.61 -22.70 -8.00
N ASP A 294 -18.61 -22.74 -8.89
CA ASP A 294 -18.85 -23.90 -9.77
C ASP A 294 -17.86 -23.95 -10.96
N ALA A 295 -17.35 -22.78 -11.36
CA ALA A 295 -16.42 -22.62 -12.48
C ALA A 295 -15.52 -21.40 -12.24
N PRO A 296 -14.51 -21.51 -11.34
CA PRO A 296 -13.68 -20.38 -10.99
C PRO A 296 -12.60 -20.17 -12.05
N VAL A 297 -12.98 -19.48 -13.11
CA VAL A 297 -12.08 -19.10 -14.21
C VAL A 297 -11.89 -17.60 -14.16
N ILE A 298 -10.62 -17.17 -14.13
CA ILE A 298 -10.26 -15.76 -14.29
C ILE A 298 -9.71 -15.53 -15.69
N ASP A 299 -10.34 -14.59 -16.40
CA ASP A 299 -9.85 -14.10 -17.68
C ASP A 299 -9.14 -12.75 -17.49
N PHE A 300 -8.01 -12.60 -18.16
CA PHE A 300 -7.24 -11.37 -18.10
C PHE A 300 -6.43 -11.16 -19.37
N SER A 301 -6.05 -9.92 -19.59
CA SER A 301 -5.21 -9.52 -20.71
C SER A 301 -4.13 -8.56 -20.29
N PHE A 302 -3.03 -8.55 -21.04
CA PHE A 302 -1.90 -7.64 -20.83
C PHE A 302 -1.12 -7.48 -22.12
N ASN A 303 -0.39 -6.37 -22.25
CA ASN A 303 0.51 -6.13 -23.36
C ASN A 303 1.93 -6.51 -22.96
N VAL A 304 2.55 -7.39 -23.74
CA VAL A 304 3.99 -7.62 -23.66
C VAL A 304 4.67 -6.52 -24.46
N VAL A 305 5.56 -5.77 -23.82
CA VAL A 305 6.29 -4.66 -24.44
C VAL A 305 7.66 -5.14 -24.92
N ARG A 306 8.31 -5.97 -24.11
CA ARG A 306 9.60 -6.59 -24.40
C ARG A 306 9.48 -8.08 -24.20
N THR A 307 10.19 -8.85 -25.02
CA THR A 307 10.23 -10.30 -24.88
C THR A 307 10.62 -10.70 -23.47
N ALA A 308 9.74 -11.42 -22.79
CA ALA A 308 9.90 -11.77 -21.39
C ALA A 308 9.36 -13.18 -21.11
N GLN A 309 9.92 -13.84 -20.11
CA GLN A 309 9.30 -15.03 -19.54
C GLN A 309 8.27 -14.58 -18.50
N VAL A 310 7.06 -15.13 -18.58
CA VAL A 310 5.95 -14.80 -17.69
C VAL A 310 5.49 -16.06 -16.98
N ALA A 311 5.18 -15.92 -15.70
CA ALA A 311 4.56 -16.96 -14.90
C ALA A 311 3.44 -16.37 -14.03
N TYR A 312 2.55 -17.24 -13.58
CA TYR A 312 1.42 -16.91 -12.72
C TYR A 312 1.56 -17.71 -11.44
N GLN A 313 1.57 -17.04 -10.29
CA GLN A 313 1.58 -17.70 -8.99
C GLN A 313 0.19 -17.58 -8.35
N LEU A 314 -0.37 -18.72 -7.96
CA LEU A 314 -1.62 -18.81 -7.22
C LEU A 314 -1.30 -19.12 -5.75
N VAL A 315 -1.72 -18.24 -4.85
CA VAL A 315 -1.57 -18.41 -3.40
C VAL A 315 -2.97 -18.44 -2.79
N TYR A 316 -3.34 -19.56 -2.19
CA TYR A 316 -4.66 -19.71 -1.58
C TYR A 316 -4.63 -19.22 -0.15
N ARG A 317 -5.72 -18.60 0.32
CA ARG A 317 -5.88 -18.30 1.74
C ARG A 317 -6.34 -19.55 2.48
N ARG A 318 -5.56 -20.02 3.45
CA ARG A 318 -5.86 -21.19 4.27
C ARG A 318 -5.69 -20.86 5.74
N GLN A 319 -6.62 -21.32 6.58
CA GLN A 319 -6.61 -21.08 8.03
C GLN A 319 -6.46 -19.59 8.41
N GLY A 320 -7.00 -18.68 7.58
CA GLY A 320 -6.96 -17.25 7.84
C GLY A 320 -5.72 -16.50 7.29
N ILE A 321 -4.71 -17.19 6.77
CA ILE A 321 -3.47 -16.57 6.25
C ILE A 321 -3.21 -16.96 4.79
N TRP A 322 -2.35 -16.20 4.11
CA TRP A 322 -1.88 -16.56 2.77
C TRP A 322 -0.88 -17.71 2.84
N ASP A 323 -1.14 -18.81 2.13
CA ASP A 323 -0.27 -19.99 2.12
C ASP A 323 0.76 -19.91 0.97
N PHE A 324 1.76 -19.03 1.13
CA PHE A 324 2.82 -18.84 0.14
C PHE A 324 3.69 -20.10 -0.06
N ASP A 325 3.86 -20.92 1.00
CA ASP A 325 4.66 -22.15 0.99
C ASP A 325 4.07 -23.20 0.05
N GLN A 326 2.74 -23.29 -0.05
CA GLN A 326 2.03 -24.21 -0.95
C GLN A 326 1.50 -23.54 -2.22
N SER A 327 2.13 -22.42 -2.62
CA SER A 327 1.75 -21.72 -3.84
C SER A 327 1.97 -22.56 -5.11
N THR A 328 1.10 -22.34 -6.10
CA THR A 328 1.22 -23.01 -7.41
C THR A 328 1.80 -22.03 -8.43
N LEU A 329 2.90 -22.41 -9.09
CA LEU A 329 3.51 -21.63 -10.16
C LEU A 329 3.17 -22.21 -11.53
N ILE A 330 2.66 -21.36 -12.43
CA ILE A 330 2.21 -21.70 -13.77
C ILE A 330 3.00 -20.88 -14.78
N TYR A 331 3.88 -21.50 -15.55
CA TYR A 331 4.67 -20.84 -16.59
C TYR A 331 3.86 -20.69 -17.88
N ASP A 332 3.92 -19.50 -18.48
CA ASP A 332 3.29 -19.21 -19.77
C ASP A 332 4.25 -19.52 -20.92
N ASN A 333 4.18 -20.73 -21.47
CA ASN A 333 5.01 -21.13 -22.61
C ASN A 333 4.36 -20.72 -23.95
N ASN A 334 3.86 -19.47 -24.02
CA ASN A 334 3.12 -18.89 -25.14
C ASN A 334 1.71 -19.50 -25.31
N GLY A 335 0.94 -19.50 -24.23
CA GLY A 335 -0.42 -20.04 -24.14
C GLY A 335 -0.49 -21.53 -23.78
N ASP A 336 0.65 -22.22 -23.80
CA ASP A 336 0.79 -23.59 -23.31
C ASP A 336 1.29 -23.56 -21.86
N PHE A 337 0.37 -23.72 -20.90
CA PHE A 337 0.70 -23.59 -19.48
C PHE A 337 1.39 -24.85 -18.94
N GLY A 338 2.44 -24.66 -18.15
CA GLY A 338 3.17 -25.76 -17.52
C GLY A 338 3.67 -25.45 -16.13
N SER A 339 4.02 -26.48 -15.37
CA SER A 339 4.60 -26.35 -14.02
C SER A 339 6.09 -26.01 -14.01
N TYR A 340 6.73 -25.93 -15.18
CA TYR A 340 8.13 -25.57 -15.35
C TYR A 340 8.34 -24.67 -16.57
N ALA A 341 9.37 -23.84 -16.50
CA ALA A 341 9.84 -23.06 -17.64
C ALA A 341 10.39 -23.98 -18.73
N ILE A 342 9.98 -23.78 -19.98
CA ILE A 342 10.61 -24.42 -21.14
C ILE A 342 11.69 -23.48 -21.68
N ALA A 343 12.92 -23.98 -21.79
CA ALA A 343 14.05 -23.18 -22.27
C ALA A 343 13.75 -22.56 -23.65
N GLY A 344 13.99 -21.24 -23.78
CA GLY A 344 13.71 -20.49 -25.00
C GLY A 344 12.24 -20.10 -25.21
N ARG A 345 11.30 -20.55 -24.38
CA ARG A 345 9.90 -20.09 -24.42
C ARG A 345 9.76 -18.79 -23.64
N THR A 346 9.39 -17.75 -24.38
CA THR A 346 9.11 -16.40 -23.90
C THR A 346 7.89 -15.87 -24.64
N LEU A 347 7.26 -14.84 -24.09
CA LEU A 347 6.17 -14.14 -24.76
C LEU A 347 6.75 -13.04 -25.65
N SER A 348 6.34 -13.04 -26.92
CA SER A 348 6.69 -11.97 -27.86
C SER A 348 5.84 -10.71 -27.61
N PRO A 349 6.31 -9.52 -28.03
CA PRO A 349 5.53 -8.29 -27.90
C PRO A 349 4.13 -8.37 -28.51
N GLY A 350 3.20 -7.62 -27.91
CA GLY A 350 1.79 -7.54 -28.30
C GLY A 350 0.82 -8.00 -27.21
N LEU A 351 -0.47 -7.83 -27.48
CA LEU A 351 -1.55 -8.22 -26.58
C LEU A 351 -1.55 -9.74 -26.35
N LYS A 352 -1.71 -10.13 -25.09
CA LYS A 352 -1.93 -11.51 -24.63
C LYS A 352 -3.25 -11.55 -23.89
N GLU A 353 -4.06 -12.54 -24.21
CA GLU A 353 -5.28 -12.88 -23.49
C GLU A 353 -5.09 -14.28 -22.88
N ARG A 354 -5.50 -14.44 -21.63
CA ARG A 354 -5.29 -15.65 -20.84
C ARG A 354 -6.50 -15.95 -19.98
N SER A 355 -6.69 -17.24 -19.74
CA SER A 355 -7.71 -17.78 -18.85
C SER A 355 -7.04 -18.77 -17.91
N ILE A 356 -7.20 -18.59 -16.60
CA ILE A 356 -6.70 -19.55 -15.60
C ILE A 356 -7.91 -20.10 -14.84
N THR A 357 -8.04 -21.42 -14.86
CA THR A 357 -9.00 -22.14 -14.01
C THR A 357 -8.33 -22.42 -12.66
N LEU A 358 -8.96 -21.99 -11.58
CA LEU A 358 -8.50 -22.29 -10.23
C LEU A 358 -8.83 -23.75 -9.87
N ASN A 359 -7.91 -24.42 -9.19
CA ASN A 359 -8.14 -25.79 -8.74
C ASN A 359 -8.98 -25.76 -7.46
N THR A 360 -10.26 -26.12 -7.57
CA THR A 360 -11.18 -26.20 -6.42
C THR A 360 -11.01 -27.46 -5.57
N ALA A 361 -10.21 -28.44 -6.00
CA ALA A 361 -9.93 -29.62 -5.19
C ALA A 361 -9.00 -29.31 -3.99
N ASP A 362 -8.17 -28.27 -4.12
CA ASP A 362 -7.20 -27.83 -3.11
C ASP A 362 -7.67 -26.60 -2.30
N ALA A 363 -8.80 -25.99 -2.70
CA ALA A 363 -9.43 -24.88 -2.02
C ALA A 363 -10.74 -25.36 -1.38
N GLN A 364 -11.11 -24.82 -0.22
CA GLN A 364 -12.52 -24.85 0.15
C GLN A 364 -13.30 -24.25 -1.05
N SER A 365 -14.47 -24.79 -1.39
CA SER A 365 -15.25 -24.38 -2.58
C SER A 365 -15.57 -22.87 -2.62
N SER A 366 -15.36 -22.17 -1.51
CA SER A 366 -15.33 -20.72 -1.39
C SER A 366 -14.07 -20.24 -0.68
N GLY A 367 -13.56 -19.06 -1.01
CA GLY A 367 -12.43 -18.45 -0.33
C GLY A 367 -11.84 -17.26 -1.06
N TYR A 368 -10.56 -17.00 -0.80
CA TYR A 368 -9.78 -15.99 -1.50
C TYR A 368 -8.53 -16.61 -2.10
N VAL A 369 -8.16 -16.14 -3.29
CA VAL A 369 -6.95 -16.56 -4.00
C VAL A 369 -6.20 -15.32 -4.44
N LEU A 370 -4.91 -15.27 -4.17
CA LEU A 370 -4.03 -14.24 -4.66
C LEU A 370 -3.38 -14.74 -5.96
N LEU A 371 -3.66 -14.04 -7.06
CA LEU A 371 -3.02 -14.27 -8.35
C LEU A 371 -1.93 -13.22 -8.55
N GLN A 372 -0.68 -13.69 -8.62
CA GLN A 372 0.47 -12.85 -8.93
C GLN A 372 0.95 -13.10 -10.36
N ILE A 373 1.13 -12.02 -11.11
CA ILE A 373 1.78 -12.07 -12.43
C ILE A 373 3.26 -11.77 -12.21
N LEU A 374 4.11 -12.67 -12.67
CA LEU A 374 5.55 -12.63 -12.51
C LEU A 374 6.21 -12.44 -13.87
N VAL A 375 7.16 -11.51 -13.94
CA VAL A 375 8.12 -11.42 -15.05
C VAL A 375 9.45 -11.96 -14.56
N ILE A 376 10.02 -12.91 -15.31
CA ILE A 376 11.29 -13.55 -14.98
C ILE A 376 12.37 -13.05 -15.94
N GLU A 377 13.30 -12.25 -15.43
CA GLU A 377 14.42 -11.69 -16.19
C GLU A 377 15.74 -12.17 -15.60
N LYS A 378 16.62 -12.72 -16.45
CA LYS A 378 17.92 -13.30 -16.03
C LYS A 378 17.79 -14.30 -14.87
N GLY A 379 16.67 -15.03 -14.82
CA GLY A 379 16.38 -16.01 -13.76
C GLY A 379 15.84 -15.42 -12.47
N LEU A 380 15.63 -14.10 -12.40
CA LEU A 380 15.06 -13.42 -11.24
C LEU A 380 13.58 -13.13 -11.47
N PRO A 381 12.67 -13.69 -10.66
CA PRO A 381 11.26 -13.35 -10.72
C PRO A 381 11.02 -11.96 -10.12
N SER A 382 10.11 -11.21 -10.72
CA SER A 382 9.60 -9.93 -10.22
C SER A 382 8.09 -9.93 -10.32
N VAL A 383 7.41 -9.59 -9.23
CA VAL A 383 5.96 -9.45 -9.19
C VAL A 383 5.60 -8.11 -9.81
N VAL A 384 4.82 -8.15 -10.89
CA VAL A 384 4.36 -6.93 -11.61
C VAL A 384 2.88 -6.64 -11.38
N TRP A 385 2.15 -7.62 -10.88
CA TRP A 385 0.77 -7.45 -10.42
C TRP A 385 0.41 -8.49 -9.38
N SER A 386 -0.35 -8.09 -8.37
CA SER A 386 -0.90 -8.99 -7.35
C SER A 386 -2.38 -8.70 -7.15
N LYS A 387 -3.24 -9.60 -7.62
CA LYS A 387 -4.71 -9.45 -7.62
C LYS A 387 -5.34 -10.41 -6.62
N VAL A 388 -6.19 -9.89 -5.73
CA VAL A 388 -7.07 -10.73 -4.91
C VAL A 388 -8.27 -11.14 -5.74
N LEU A 389 -8.56 -12.43 -5.75
CA LEU A 389 -9.75 -13.05 -6.34
C LEU A 389 -10.64 -13.54 -5.19
N CYS A 390 -11.88 -13.11 -5.20
CA CYS A 390 -12.94 -13.53 -4.29
C CYS A 390 -13.73 -14.67 -4.92
N VAL A 391 -13.87 -15.79 -4.21
CA VAL A 391 -14.69 -16.93 -4.63
C VAL A 391 -15.80 -17.11 -3.59
N PRO A 392 -16.97 -16.45 -3.76
CA PRO A 392 -18.11 -16.67 -2.90
C PRO A 392 -18.62 -18.12 -2.99
N PRO A 393 -19.20 -18.68 -1.92
CA PRO A 393 -19.94 -19.94 -2.06
C PRO A 393 -21.15 -19.74 -2.97
N THR A 394 -21.64 -20.83 -3.57
CA THR A 394 -22.83 -20.80 -4.45
C THR A 394 -24.06 -20.28 -3.71
N THR A 395 -24.25 -20.68 -2.44
CA THR A 395 -25.31 -20.20 -1.53
C THR A 395 -24.80 -20.22 -0.09
N SER A 396 -24.95 -19.11 0.63
CA SER A 396 -24.73 -19.02 2.07
C SER A 396 -25.25 -17.70 2.62
N ASP A 397 -25.80 -17.71 3.83
CA ASP A 397 -26.04 -16.46 4.58
C ASP A 397 -24.68 -15.90 5.02
N PRO A 398 -24.34 -14.65 4.65
CA PRO A 398 -23.10 -14.02 5.09
C PRO A 398 -23.16 -13.52 6.54
N GLU A 399 -24.26 -13.65 7.27
CA GLU A 399 -24.43 -13.14 8.64
C GLU A 399 -24.13 -11.62 8.74
N LEU A 400 -24.65 -10.87 7.75
CA LEU A 400 -24.31 -9.49 7.49
C LEU A 400 -24.64 -8.58 8.69
N ARG A 401 -23.64 -7.85 9.19
CA ARG A 401 -23.79 -6.87 10.28
C ARG A 401 -22.93 -5.64 10.02
N VAL A 402 -23.33 -4.49 10.53
CA VAL A 402 -22.54 -3.25 10.45
C VAL A 402 -22.21 -2.78 11.85
N HIS A 403 -20.93 -2.50 12.09
CA HIS A 403 -20.47 -1.80 13.29
C HIS A 403 -19.84 -0.48 12.90
N VAL A 404 -20.42 0.60 13.39
CA VAL A 404 -20.07 1.98 13.08
C VAL A 404 -20.22 2.81 14.35
N GLN A 405 -19.40 3.86 14.48
CA GLN A 405 -19.57 4.84 15.56
C GLN A 405 -20.77 5.75 15.31
N ASP A 406 -21.37 6.24 16.38
CA ASP A 406 -22.63 7.00 16.30
C ASP A 406 -22.42 8.49 15.97
N THR A 407 -21.19 8.99 15.92
CA THR A 407 -20.89 10.41 15.68
C THR A 407 -19.50 10.61 15.06
N PHE A 408 -19.33 11.60 14.18
CA PHE A 408 -18.02 12.08 13.72
C PHE A 408 -18.11 13.51 13.15
N CYS A 409 -16.97 14.22 13.10
CA CYS A 409 -16.86 15.60 12.64
C CYS A 409 -15.93 15.74 11.41
N PRO A 410 -16.43 15.71 10.16
CA PRO A 410 -15.57 15.79 8.98
C PRO A 410 -14.87 17.14 8.83
N GLU A 411 -15.41 18.21 9.39
CA GLU A 411 -14.79 19.55 9.36
C GLU A 411 -13.48 19.64 10.15
N SER A 412 -13.26 18.76 11.13
CA SER A 412 -11.98 18.64 11.85
C SER A 412 -10.98 17.73 11.12
N GLY A 413 -11.34 17.21 9.95
CA GLY A 413 -10.56 16.23 9.21
C GLY A 413 -10.77 14.79 9.67
N GLU A 414 -11.73 14.51 10.57
CA GLU A 414 -12.09 13.14 10.93
C GLU A 414 -12.76 12.41 9.76
N GLU A 415 -12.59 11.10 9.72
CA GLU A 415 -13.27 10.24 8.75
C GLU A 415 -13.98 9.12 9.50
N LEU A 416 -15.21 8.82 9.08
CA LEU A 416 -16.00 7.74 9.63
C LEU A 416 -15.46 6.40 9.13
N THR A 417 -14.80 5.65 10.00
CA THR A 417 -14.41 4.26 9.73
C THR A 417 -15.43 3.30 10.32
N PHE A 418 -15.70 2.20 9.62
CA PHE A 418 -16.66 1.19 10.08
C PHE A 418 -16.40 -0.17 9.47
N VAL A 419 -16.96 -1.20 10.12
CA VAL A 419 -16.83 -2.60 9.72
C VAL A 419 -18.16 -3.11 9.18
N VAL A 420 -18.10 -3.78 8.04
CA VAL A 420 -19.16 -4.63 7.52
C VAL A 420 -18.74 -6.07 7.75
N TYR A 421 -19.34 -6.75 8.73
CA TYR A 421 -19.07 -8.16 8.98
C TYR A 421 -19.78 -9.03 7.96
N HIS A 422 -19.04 -10.03 7.46
CA HIS A 422 -19.57 -11.06 6.59
C HIS A 422 -18.76 -12.36 6.79
N GLY A 423 -19.44 -13.47 7.06
CA GLY A 423 -18.83 -14.77 7.37
C GLY A 423 -18.26 -15.51 6.16
N VAL A 424 -18.61 -15.09 4.94
CA VAL A 424 -18.15 -15.70 3.68
C VAL A 424 -17.65 -14.63 2.71
N PRO A 425 -16.81 -15.00 1.71
CA PRO A 425 -16.49 -14.11 0.60
C PRO A 425 -17.76 -13.69 -0.15
N CYS A 426 -17.87 -12.43 -0.52
CA CYS A 426 -19.07 -11.87 -1.16
C CYS A 426 -18.74 -10.59 -1.94
N GLU A 427 -19.70 -10.09 -2.71
CA GLU A 427 -19.63 -8.73 -3.24
C GLU A 427 -20.41 -7.77 -2.34
N LEU A 428 -19.89 -6.57 -2.09
CA LEU A 428 -20.50 -5.56 -1.24
C LEU A 428 -20.84 -4.30 -2.02
N THR A 429 -22.05 -3.79 -1.82
CA THR A 429 -22.45 -2.43 -2.16
C THR A 429 -22.73 -1.68 -0.88
N VAL A 430 -21.92 -0.67 -0.58
CA VAL A 430 -22.03 0.15 0.63
C VAL A 430 -22.40 1.57 0.24
N THR A 431 -23.51 2.06 0.80
CA THR A 431 -24.06 3.40 0.55
C THR A 431 -24.31 4.14 1.85
N ILE A 432 -23.99 5.42 1.86
CA ILE A 432 -24.39 6.37 2.89
C ILE A 432 -25.71 7.01 2.46
N GLU A 433 -26.69 6.98 3.35
CA GLU A 433 -28.01 7.59 3.15
C GLU A 433 -28.26 8.69 4.19
N ASP A 434 -28.98 9.74 3.78
CA ASP A 434 -29.48 10.77 4.70
C ASP A 434 -30.76 10.32 5.43
N GLU A 435 -31.28 11.17 6.31
CA GLU A 435 -32.52 10.94 7.06
C GLU A 435 -33.75 10.72 6.16
N ALA A 436 -33.75 11.29 4.95
CA ALA A 436 -34.81 11.11 3.96
C ALA A 436 -34.67 9.79 3.16
N GLY A 437 -33.62 9.00 3.42
CA GLY A 437 -33.32 7.75 2.71
C GLY A 437 -32.72 7.97 1.32
N GLN A 438 -32.24 9.16 1.01
CA GLN A 438 -31.56 9.46 -0.25
C GLN A 438 -30.10 9.04 -0.16
N THR A 439 -29.58 8.44 -1.24
CA THR A 439 -28.15 8.10 -1.32
C THR A 439 -27.31 9.37 -1.45
N VAL A 440 -26.45 9.60 -0.48
CA VAL A 440 -25.52 10.73 -0.39
C VAL A 440 -24.19 10.37 -1.06
N ARG A 441 -23.67 9.18 -0.72
CA ARG A 441 -22.40 8.66 -1.24
C ARG A 441 -22.52 7.15 -1.41
N ARG A 442 -21.98 6.63 -2.50
CA ARG A 442 -21.75 5.19 -2.67
C ARG A 442 -20.26 4.93 -2.50
N LEU A 443 -19.89 4.21 -1.44
CA LEU A 443 -18.50 3.87 -1.14
C LEU A 443 -18.03 2.68 -1.97
N SER A 444 -18.92 1.73 -2.25
CA SER A 444 -18.64 0.58 -3.09
C SER A 444 -19.88 0.13 -3.87
N SER A 445 -19.67 -0.58 -4.98
CA SER A 445 -20.73 -1.12 -5.82
C SER A 445 -20.32 -2.51 -6.29
N ARG A 446 -20.95 -3.56 -5.74
CA ARG A 446 -20.58 -4.97 -5.99
C ARG A 446 -19.07 -5.20 -5.95
N GLN A 447 -18.41 -4.58 -4.99
CA GLN A 447 -16.98 -4.75 -4.80
C GLN A 447 -16.73 -6.11 -4.15
N ALA A 448 -15.89 -6.95 -4.75
CA ALA A 448 -15.40 -8.17 -4.12
C ALA A 448 -14.80 -7.87 -2.74
N SER A 449 -15.22 -8.62 -1.73
CA SER A 449 -14.65 -8.53 -0.39
C SER A 449 -13.17 -8.95 -0.38
N ARG A 450 -12.43 -8.50 0.63
CA ARG A 450 -11.00 -8.82 0.80
C ARG A 450 -10.76 -9.53 2.13
N PRO A 451 -9.69 -10.32 2.22
CA PRO A 451 -9.31 -11.01 3.46
C PRO A 451 -8.59 -10.10 4.47
N GLU A 452 -9.28 -9.12 5.06
CA GLU A 452 -8.67 -8.08 5.91
C GLU A 452 -8.18 -8.52 7.31
N GLN A 453 -8.14 -9.84 7.59
CA GLN A 453 -7.64 -10.44 8.84
C GLN A 453 -8.24 -9.90 10.15
N LEU A 454 -9.41 -9.25 10.08
CA LEU A 454 -10.14 -8.78 11.26
C LEU A 454 -10.45 -9.93 12.23
N SER A 455 -10.53 -9.59 13.53
CA SER A 455 -10.84 -10.53 14.62
C SER A 455 -12.12 -11.33 14.35
N ALA A 456 -13.12 -10.67 13.76
CA ALA A 456 -14.30 -11.27 13.16
C ALA A 456 -14.34 -10.97 11.66
N PRO A 457 -14.63 -11.97 10.78
CA PRO A 457 -14.63 -11.80 9.34
C PRO A 457 -15.47 -10.61 8.86
N GLY A 458 -14.88 -9.75 8.03
CA GLY A 458 -15.52 -8.55 7.52
C GLY A 458 -14.61 -7.74 6.60
N SER A 459 -15.14 -6.62 6.13
CA SER A 459 -14.43 -5.61 5.35
C SER A 459 -14.61 -4.24 6.01
N THR A 460 -13.55 -3.44 6.06
CA THR A 460 -13.61 -2.08 6.63
C THR A 460 -13.74 -1.02 5.53
N PHE A 461 -14.60 -0.04 5.81
CA PHE A 461 -14.90 1.08 4.92
C PHE A 461 -14.65 2.40 5.64
N CYS A 462 -14.51 3.46 4.86
CA CYS A 462 -14.27 4.80 5.35
C CYS A 462 -15.11 5.82 4.57
N TRP A 463 -15.64 6.83 5.26
CA TRP A 463 -16.34 7.96 4.67
C TRP A 463 -15.84 9.28 5.26
N ASN A 464 -15.35 10.17 4.41
CA ASN A 464 -14.80 11.49 4.77
C ASN A 464 -15.88 12.59 4.89
N GLY A 465 -17.15 12.23 5.01
CA GLY A 465 -18.25 13.21 5.09
C GLY A 465 -18.56 13.94 3.78
N THR A 466 -18.10 13.44 2.62
CA THR A 466 -18.39 14.07 1.31
C THR A 466 -19.47 13.34 0.50
N ASP A 467 -20.17 14.09 -0.35
CA ASP A 467 -21.10 13.55 -1.35
C ASP A 467 -20.36 12.97 -2.58
N SER A 468 -21.08 12.56 -3.62
CA SER A 468 -20.49 12.03 -4.86
C SER A 468 -19.65 13.03 -5.67
N GLN A 469 -19.74 14.32 -5.38
CA GLN A 469 -18.95 15.39 -6.01
C GLN A 469 -17.72 15.77 -5.16
N GLY A 470 -17.50 15.11 -4.03
CA GLY A 470 -16.40 15.43 -3.11
C GLY A 470 -16.68 16.65 -2.23
N LYS A 471 -17.92 17.14 -2.18
CA LYS A 471 -18.30 18.26 -1.33
C LYS A 471 -18.73 17.77 0.05
N LEU A 472 -18.27 18.44 1.10
CA LEU A 472 -18.75 18.19 2.47
C LEU A 472 -20.28 18.29 2.55
N VAL A 473 -20.89 17.32 3.22
CA VAL A 473 -22.33 17.29 3.48
C VAL A 473 -22.65 18.06 4.76
N ASN A 474 -23.89 18.50 4.88
CA ASN A 474 -24.33 19.26 6.05
C ASN A 474 -24.35 18.38 7.31
N ALA A 475 -24.25 18.99 8.48
CA ALA A 475 -24.54 18.31 9.74
C ALA A 475 -25.97 17.73 9.74
N GLY A 476 -26.12 16.56 10.37
CA GLY A 476 -27.39 15.83 10.36
C GLY A 476 -27.23 14.34 10.64
N LEU A 477 -28.31 13.59 10.41
CA LEU A 477 -28.35 12.14 10.60
C LEU A 477 -28.12 11.42 9.29
N TYR A 478 -27.21 10.45 9.33
CA TYR A 478 -26.85 9.58 8.21
C TYR A 478 -26.84 8.12 8.66
N ARG A 479 -26.90 7.19 7.71
CA ARG A 479 -26.76 5.76 8.01
C ARG A 479 -26.04 5.03 6.89
N VAL A 480 -25.42 3.92 7.24
CA VAL A 480 -24.84 2.98 6.27
C VAL A 480 -25.91 1.97 5.89
N ARG A 481 -26.19 1.85 4.58
CA ARG A 481 -26.94 0.74 4.00
C ARG A 481 -25.96 -0.17 3.23
N VAL A 482 -26.02 -1.46 3.51
CA VAL A 482 -25.15 -2.47 2.90
C VAL A 482 -25.97 -3.51 2.20
N LYS A 483 -25.59 -3.84 0.96
CA LYS A 483 -26.08 -5.01 0.23
C LYS A 483 -24.93 -5.96 -0.02
N ALA A 484 -25.07 -7.20 0.40
CA ALA A 484 -24.13 -8.27 0.11
C ALA A 484 -24.70 -9.23 -0.95
N TYR A 485 -23.85 -9.72 -1.85
CA TYR A 485 -24.22 -10.68 -2.87
C TYR A 485 -23.36 -11.93 -2.73
N VAL A 486 -24.02 -13.08 -2.54
CA VAL A 486 -23.39 -14.40 -2.40
C VAL A 486 -24.00 -15.30 -3.46
N GLY A 487 -23.22 -15.66 -4.48
CA GLY A 487 -23.76 -16.32 -5.66
C GLY A 487 -24.88 -15.50 -6.31
N THR A 488 -26.09 -16.06 -6.34
CA THR A 488 -27.29 -15.39 -6.88
C THR A 488 -28.15 -14.70 -5.81
N GLU A 489 -27.83 -14.89 -4.53
CA GLU A 489 -28.60 -14.37 -3.40
C GLU A 489 -28.15 -12.96 -3.01
N ARG A 490 -29.08 -12.21 -2.41
CA ARG A 490 -28.86 -10.84 -1.96
C ARG A 490 -29.33 -10.67 -0.52
N TYR A 491 -28.44 -10.10 0.29
CA TYR A 491 -28.65 -9.81 1.71
C TYR A 491 -28.52 -8.30 1.93
N GLU A 492 -29.22 -7.76 2.92
CA GLU A 492 -29.27 -6.32 3.16
C GLU A 492 -29.36 -6.02 4.66
N VAL A 493 -28.60 -5.02 5.11
CA VAL A 493 -28.63 -4.53 6.49
C VAL A 493 -28.42 -3.02 6.49
N GLU A 494 -28.93 -2.37 7.52
CA GLU A 494 -28.73 -0.95 7.78
C GLU A 494 -28.08 -0.78 9.15
N SER A 495 -27.20 0.22 9.30
CA SER A 495 -26.66 0.61 10.59
C SER A 495 -27.68 1.40 11.42
N GLY A 496 -27.34 1.70 12.67
CA GLY A 496 -27.95 2.81 13.40
C GLY A 496 -27.66 4.16 12.73
N TRP A 497 -28.31 5.21 13.23
CA TRP A 497 -28.06 6.59 12.79
C TRP A 497 -26.72 7.08 13.31
N ILE A 498 -26.02 7.82 12.45
CA ILE A 498 -24.73 8.45 12.67
C ILE A 498 -24.96 9.96 12.64
N SER A 499 -24.61 10.63 13.72
CA SER A 499 -24.69 12.09 13.83
C SER A 499 -23.43 12.71 13.24
N LEU A 500 -23.57 13.44 12.13
CA LEU A 500 -22.50 14.26 11.58
C LEU A 500 -22.58 15.64 12.24
N THR A 501 -21.52 16.04 12.93
CA THR A 501 -21.45 17.28 13.73
C THR A 501 -20.58 18.33 13.07
N GLU A 502 -20.86 19.61 13.35
CA GLU A 502 -19.99 20.74 12.99
C GLU A 502 -18.89 20.93 14.04
N MET A 503 -17.79 21.60 13.66
CA MET A 503 -16.79 21.99 14.64
C MET A 503 -17.38 22.96 15.67
N VAL A 504 -17.24 22.61 16.96
CA VAL A 504 -17.56 23.54 18.04
C VAL A 504 -16.41 24.55 18.15
N GLY A 505 -16.67 25.78 17.73
CA GLY A 505 -15.68 26.88 17.68
C GLY A 505 -15.24 27.43 19.03
#